data_AF-A0A5B2YH20-F1
#
_entry.id   AF-A0A5B2YH20-F1
#
_cell.length_a   1.000
_cell.length_b   1.000
_cell.length_c   1.000
_cell.angle_alpha   90.00
_cell.angle_beta   90.00
_cell.angle_gamma   90.00
#
_symmetry.space_group_name_H-M   'P 1'
#
loop_
_entity.id
_entity.type
_entity.pdbx_description
1 polymer ?
#
loop_
_entity_poly.entity_id
_entity_poly.type
_entity_poly.pdbx_seq_one_letter_code
_entity_poly.pdbx_strand_id
1 'polypeptide(L)'
;HGYHPVHGHTTQLRHTNEGIFQGLPQNFNVMRYHSLIADGATFPNCLKITAKNDEAIIMAFEHIRFPVFGVQYHPESILSE
;
A
#
# COMPACT_ATOMS: atom_id res chain seq x y z
N HIS A 1 2.41 31.59 -3.40
CA HIS A 1 1.42 30.72 -4.05
C HIS A 1 2.13 29.45 -4.48
N GLY A 2 2.04 28.38 -3.67
CA GLY A 2 2.71 27.12 -3.92
C GLY A 2 2.12 26.42 -5.15
N TYR A 3 2.96 26.19 -6.16
CA TYR A 3 2.69 25.28 -7.27
C TYR A 3 2.72 23.84 -6.72
N HIS A 4 1.58 23.29 -6.33
CA HIS A 4 1.52 21.90 -5.87
C HIS A 4 0.93 21.05 -7.01
N PRO A 5 1.71 20.15 -7.64
CA PRO A 5 1.11 19.09 -8.41
C PRO A 5 0.47 18.10 -7.43
N VAL A 6 -0.83 18.26 -7.18
CA VAL A 6 -1.66 17.22 -6.56
C VAL A 6 -2.09 16.25 -7.65
N HIS A 7 -1.21 15.31 -7.96
CA HIS A 7 -1.59 14.07 -8.64
C HIS A 7 -1.51 12.92 -7.65
N GLY A 8 -2.34 12.99 -6.61
CA GLY A 8 -2.63 11.83 -5.78
C GLY A 8 -3.98 11.26 -6.19
N HIS A 9 -4.02 9.98 -6.55
CA HIS A 9 -5.27 9.25 -6.71
C HIS A 9 -5.61 8.63 -5.36
N THR A 10 -6.77 8.97 -4.80
CA THR A 10 -7.28 8.30 -3.59
C THR A 10 -7.83 6.94 -3.99
N THR A 11 -7.42 5.88 -3.30
CA THR A 11 -7.93 4.53 -3.55
C THR A 11 -8.18 3.84 -2.21
N GLN A 12 -9.16 2.94 -2.19
CA GLN A 12 -9.44 2.14 -1.01
C GLN A 12 -8.42 0.99 -0.94
N LEU A 13 -7.77 0.86 0.21
CA LEU A 13 -6.83 -0.21 0.49
C LEU A 13 -7.50 -1.29 1.33
N ARG A 14 -7.28 -2.55 0.95
CA ARG A 14 -7.69 -3.74 1.69
C ARG A 14 -6.44 -4.55 2.07
N HIS A 15 -6.31 -4.88 3.34
CA HIS A 15 -5.14 -5.59 3.87
C HIS A 15 -5.49 -6.93 4.51
N THR A 16 -4.48 -7.75 4.83
CA THR A 16 -4.66 -9.05 5.49
C THR A 16 -4.77 -8.98 7.00
N ASN A 17 -4.63 -7.78 7.60
CA ASN A 17 -4.64 -7.55 9.06
C ASN A 17 -3.46 -8.23 9.75
N GLU A 18 -2.31 -8.22 9.08
CA GLU A 18 -1.06 -8.80 9.53
C GLU A 18 0.05 -7.74 9.46
N GLY A 19 1.11 -7.96 10.23
CA GLY A 19 2.27 -7.07 10.26
C GLY A 19 1.88 -5.64 10.61
N ILE A 20 2.28 -4.68 9.76
CA ILE A 20 2.02 -3.25 9.98
C ILE A 20 0.54 -2.85 9.91
N PHE A 21 -0.35 -3.74 9.44
CA PHE A 21 -1.79 -3.50 9.35
C PHE A 21 -2.59 -4.10 10.49
N GLN A 22 -1.92 -4.76 11.44
CA GLN A 22 -2.60 -5.39 12.56
C GLN A 22 -3.29 -4.33 13.43
N GLY A 23 -4.60 -4.46 13.60
CA GLY A 23 -5.41 -3.51 14.38
C GLY A 23 -5.85 -2.25 13.63
N LEU A 24 -5.50 -2.11 12.34
CA LEU A 24 -6.06 -1.06 11.49
C LEU A 24 -7.45 -1.45 10.94
N PRO A 25 -8.30 -0.45 10.59
CA PRO A 25 -9.57 -0.70 9.92
C PRO A 25 -9.36 -1.46 8.61
N GLN A 26 -10.20 -2.47 8.34
CA GLN A 26 -10.05 -3.36 7.19
C GLN A 26 -10.04 -2.62 5.83
N ASN A 27 -10.68 -1.46 5.77
CA ASN A 27 -10.74 -0.59 4.61
C ASN A 27 -10.45 0.85 5.06
N PHE A 28 -9.46 1.48 4.45
CA PHE A 28 -9.18 2.91 4.60
C PHE A 28 -8.69 3.49 3.29
N ASN A 29 -8.82 4.81 3.15
CA ASN A 29 -8.40 5.52 1.96
C ASN A 29 -6.91 5.83 2.02
N VAL A 30 -6.21 5.57 0.92
CA VAL A 30 -4.79 5.91 0.77
C VAL A 30 -4.56 6.74 -0.49
N MET A 31 -3.61 7.67 -0.42
CA MET A 31 -3.18 8.45 -1.56
C MET A 31 -1.98 7.78 -2.23
N ARG A 32 -2.09 7.55 -3.54
CA ARG A 32 -0.98 7.06 -4.38
C ARG A 32 -0.56 8.13 -5.37
N TYR A 33 0.76 8.29 -5.53
CA TYR A 33 1.36 9.25 -6.47
C TYR A 33 2.04 8.57 -7.69
N HIS A 34 2.27 7.25 -7.63
CA HIS A 34 3.03 6.55 -8.67
C HIS A 34 2.15 5.63 -9.55
N SER A 35 2.49 5.60 -10.85
CA SER A 35 1.89 4.72 -11.86
C SER A 35 2.62 3.38 -12.00
N LEU A 36 3.80 3.22 -11.39
CA LEU A 36 4.56 1.98 -11.41
C LEU A 36 3.90 0.98 -10.47
N ILE A 37 3.35 -0.09 -11.05
CA ILE A 37 2.66 -1.16 -10.35
C ILE A 37 3.63 -2.34 -10.24
N ALA A 38 3.78 -2.90 -9.04
CA ALA A 38 4.49 -4.17 -8.88
C ALA A 38 3.73 -5.27 -9.62
N ASP A 39 4.39 -5.92 -10.56
CA ASP A 39 3.82 -7.02 -11.33
C ASP A 39 3.75 -8.28 -10.47
N GLY A 40 2.55 -8.83 -10.31
CA GLY A 40 2.31 -10.01 -9.48
C GLY A 40 2.94 -11.29 -10.03
N ALA A 41 3.27 -11.36 -11.32
CA ALA A 41 3.88 -12.53 -11.94
C ALA A 41 5.41 -12.58 -11.73
N THR A 42 6.04 -11.44 -11.50
CA THR A 42 7.48 -11.33 -11.16
C THR A 42 7.72 -11.13 -9.66
N PHE A 43 6.67 -11.23 -8.84
CA PHE A 43 6.77 -10.95 -7.41
C PHE A 43 7.64 -12.00 -6.70
N PRO A 44 8.69 -11.59 -5.96
CA PRO A 44 9.58 -12.54 -5.29
C PRO A 44 8.85 -13.40 -4.27
N ASN A 45 9.08 -14.73 -4.28
CA ASN A 45 8.49 -15.67 -3.31
C ASN A 45 8.91 -15.41 -1.84
N CYS A 46 9.98 -14.63 -1.63
CA CYS A 46 10.40 -14.20 -0.30
C CYS A 46 9.58 -13.01 0.25
N LEU A 47 8.69 -12.44 -0.57
CA LEU A 47 7.79 -11.37 -0.21
C LEU A 47 6.35 -11.88 -0.25
N LYS A 48 5.60 -11.56 0.79
CA LYS A 48 4.17 -11.83 0.92
C LYS A 48 3.41 -10.53 0.74
N ILE A 49 2.40 -10.53 -0.13
CA ILE A 49 1.54 -9.37 -0.34
C ILE A 49 0.60 -9.25 0.88
N THR A 50 0.60 -8.09 1.52
CA THR A 50 -0.18 -7.81 2.73
C THR A 50 -1.29 -6.80 2.50
N ALA A 51 -1.23 -6.01 1.42
CA ALA A 51 -2.32 -5.12 1.03
C ALA A 51 -2.46 -4.96 -0.48
N LYS A 52 -3.71 -4.79 -0.93
CA LYS A 52 -4.09 -4.49 -2.31
C LYS A 52 -5.17 -3.42 -2.36
N ASN A 53 -5.32 -2.73 -3.49
CA ASN A 53 -6.47 -1.86 -3.72
C ASN A 53 -7.62 -2.61 -4.42
N ASP A 54 -8.72 -1.90 -4.71
CA ASP A 54 -9.89 -2.43 -5.42
C ASP A 54 -9.56 -2.95 -6.84
N GLU A 55 -8.56 -2.37 -7.49
CA GLU A 55 -8.04 -2.80 -8.80
C GLU A 55 -7.05 -3.99 -8.70
N ALA A 56 -6.95 -4.63 -7.53
CA ALA A 56 -6.01 -5.71 -7.21
C ALA A 56 -4.52 -5.35 -7.33
N ILE A 57 -4.18 -4.05 -7.40
CA ILE A 57 -2.82 -3.53 -7.40
C ILE A 57 -2.20 -3.78 -6.02
N ILE A 58 -0.96 -4.27 -5.99
CA ILE A 58 -0.20 -4.51 -4.77
C ILE A 58 0.12 -3.16 -4.13
N MET A 59 -0.38 -2.93 -2.92
CA MET A 59 -0.18 -1.69 -2.17
C MET A 59 0.82 -1.85 -1.02
N ALA A 60 0.97 -3.07 -0.49
CA ALA A 60 1.98 -3.37 0.52
C ALA A 60 2.39 -4.85 0.51
N PHE A 61 3.58 -5.10 1.05
CA PHE A 61 4.14 -6.44 1.20
C PHE A 61 5.09 -6.51 2.40
N GLU A 62 5.33 -7.72 2.87
CA GLU A 62 6.26 -8.05 3.95
C GLU A 62 7.20 -9.18 3.54
N HIS A 63 8.43 -9.16 4.04
CA HIS A 63 9.36 -10.27 3.84
C HIS A 63 9.02 -11.43 4.79
N ILE A 64 8.93 -12.66 4.28
CA ILE A 64 8.46 -13.82 5.06
C ILE A 64 9.38 -14.21 6.24
N ARG A 65 10.64 -13.76 6.22
CA ARG A 65 11.67 -14.11 7.22
C ARG A 65 12.29 -12.93 7.96
N PHE A 66 12.15 -11.71 7.44
CA PHE A 66 12.83 -10.53 7.97
C PHE A 66 11.79 -9.46 8.27
N PRO A 67 11.98 -8.60 9.29
CA PRO A 67 11.07 -7.51 9.61
C PRO A 67 11.23 -6.35 8.60
N VAL A 68 11.03 -6.66 7.32
CA VAL A 68 11.13 -5.74 6.19
C VAL A 68 9.75 -5.63 5.57
N PHE A 69 9.28 -4.39 5.43
CA PHE A 69 7.96 -4.05 4.92
C PHE A 69 8.11 -3.02 3.81
N GLY A 70 7.29 -3.13 2.77
CA GLY A 70 7.20 -2.16 1.69
C GLY A 70 5.77 -1.67 1.52
N VAL A 71 5.60 -0.36 1.31
CA VAL A 71 4.32 0.27 1.00
C VAL A 71 4.47 1.13 -0.25
N GLN A 72 3.46 1.10 -1.13
CA GLN A 72 3.42 1.92 -2.36
C GLN A 72 2.55 3.19 -2.19
N TYR A 73 1.96 3.37 -1.02
CA TYR A 73 1.21 4.56 -0.66
C TYR A 73 1.97 5.38 0.37
N HIS A 74 1.58 6.64 0.51
CA HIS A 74 2.09 7.54 1.52
C HIS A 74 1.51 7.18 2.89
N PRO A 75 2.31 6.68 3.85
CA PRO A 75 1.80 6.26 5.15
C PRO A 75 1.17 7.42 5.93
N GLU A 76 1.57 8.67 5.66
CA GLU A 76 0.92 9.85 6.22
C GLU A 76 -0.56 9.99 5.84
N SER A 77 -1.02 9.33 4.77
CA SER A 77 -2.43 9.37 4.34
C SER A 77 -3.35 8.54 5.23
N ILE A 78 -2.85 7.54 5.97
CA ILE A 78 -3.68 6.69 6.85
C ILE A 78 -4.26 7.48 8.01
N LEU A 79 -3.50 8.44 8.54
CA LEU A 79 -3.86 9.23 9.72
C LEU A 79 -4.74 10.44 9.38
N SER A 80 -5.07 10.63 8.11
CA SER A 80 -5.77 11.83 7.64
C SER A 80 -7.29 11.63 7.50
N GLU A 81 -7.82 10.45 7.84
CA GLU A 81 -9.26 10.21 8.07
C GLU A 81 -9.64 10.32 9.55
#